data_AF-A0A3Q2Q7I0-F1
#
_entry.id   AF-A0A3Q2Q7I0-F1
#
_cell.length_a   1.000
_cell.length_b   1.000
_cell.length_c   1.000
_cell.angle_alpha   90.00
_cell.angle_beta   90.00
_cell.angle_gamma   90.00
#
_symmetry.space_group_name_H-M   'P 1'
#
loop_
_entity.id
_entity.type
_entity.pdbx_description
1 polymer ?
#
loop_
_entity_poly.entity_id
_entity_poly.type
_entity_poly.pdbx_seq_one_letter_code
_entity_poly.pdbx_strand_id
1 'polypeptide(L)'
;MASLIGEKLFEINGQGPPPTKDFFQLVITRTEVTWTSWTISLRRESKGAPPKQLKTTHCGFLQDKPFQNDVGSVFGQRILEYTLSLCRGDYDYLERLPDDIALRILSFLPLEDTALVAQVSHRFRQLCNSETFWEQTVRNRCADFNSEMEGLANAMGWRRTYFTFFHKTLSLCDLTWPHSASTEVLWPIISLLSHRLLS
;
A
#
# COMPACT_ATOMS: atom_id res chain seq x y z
N MET A 1 5.50 21.04 -10.95
CA MET A 1 5.54 19.58 -10.71
C MET A 1 4.70 19.31 -9.46
N ALA A 2 3.66 18.49 -9.55
CA ALA A 2 2.88 18.12 -8.37
C ALA A 2 3.76 17.34 -7.39
N SER A 3 3.74 17.69 -6.11
CA SER A 3 4.45 16.92 -5.09
C SER A 3 3.73 15.58 -4.91
N LEU A 4 4.40 14.47 -5.21
CA LEU A 4 3.89 13.10 -4.96
C LEU A 4 3.56 12.87 -3.49
N ILE A 5 4.18 13.66 -2.61
CA ILE A 5 3.98 13.62 -1.17
C ILE A 5 3.03 14.76 -0.79
N GLY A 6 1.87 14.41 -0.22
CA GLY A 6 0.93 15.36 0.39
C GLY A 6 1.53 16.05 1.63
N GLU A 7 0.91 17.14 2.08
CA GLU A 7 1.41 17.91 3.23
C GLU A 7 1.41 17.08 4.53
N LYS A 8 0.37 16.26 4.72
CA LYS A 8 0.23 15.30 5.82
C LYS A 8 0.75 13.93 5.38
N LEU A 9 1.79 13.45 6.07
CA LEU A 9 2.44 12.17 5.79
C LEU A 9 1.73 11.01 6.48
N PHE A 10 1.39 11.20 7.74
CA PHE A 10 0.82 10.14 8.58
C PHE A 10 -0.03 10.76 9.69
N GLU A 11 -1.08 10.03 10.08
CA GLU A 11 -1.95 10.39 11.18
C GLU A 11 -2.46 9.13 11.87
N ILE A 12 -2.41 9.12 13.20
CA ILE A 12 -2.96 8.04 14.02
C ILE A 12 -3.57 8.61 15.29
N ASN A 13 -4.64 7.96 15.74
CA ASN A 13 -5.35 8.27 16.97
C ASN A 13 -5.33 7.06 17.89
N GLY A 14 -5.28 7.28 19.20
CA GLY A 14 -5.12 6.20 20.17
C GLY A 14 -5.43 6.63 21.60
N GLN A 15 -5.63 5.64 22.46
CA GLN A 15 -5.83 5.85 23.88
C GLN A 15 -4.57 5.43 24.62
N GLY A 16 -4.11 6.26 25.56
CA GLY A 16 -2.95 5.95 26.37
C GLY A 16 -3.18 4.76 27.30
N PRO A 17 -2.10 4.16 27.82
CA PRO A 17 -2.21 3.05 28.75
C PRO A 17 -2.95 3.45 30.04
N PRO A 18 -3.50 2.47 30.77
CA PRO A 18 -3.98 2.70 32.14
C PRO A 18 -2.87 3.30 33.02
N PRO A 19 -3.20 4.17 33.99
CA PRO A 19 -4.55 4.45 34.48
C PRO A 19 -5.25 5.64 33.82
N THR A 20 -4.54 6.56 33.17
CA THR A 20 -5.10 7.84 32.70
C THR A 20 -6.08 7.62 31.55
N LYS A 21 -5.74 6.74 30.60
CA LYS A 21 -6.58 6.44 29.43
C LYS A 21 -6.99 7.70 28.64
N ASP A 22 -6.11 8.70 28.64
CA ASP A 22 -6.25 9.93 27.86
C ASP A 22 -6.24 9.61 26.36
N PHE A 23 -6.85 10.49 25.56
CA PHE A 23 -6.87 10.33 24.11
C PHE A 23 -5.76 11.15 23.47
N PHE A 24 -5.14 10.58 22.45
CA PHE A 24 -3.97 11.13 21.77
C PHE A 24 -4.13 11.05 20.26
N GLN A 25 -3.61 12.07 19.59
CA GLN A 25 -3.47 12.13 18.15
C GLN A 25 -2.03 12.49 17.82
N LEU A 26 -1.43 11.72 16.92
CA LEU A 26 -0.13 12.00 16.35
C LEU A 26 -0.30 12.32 14.86
N VAL A 27 0.15 13.49 14.44
CA VAL A 27 0.14 13.94 13.04
C VAL A 27 1.57 14.27 12.62
N ILE A 28 2.02 13.65 11.53
CA ILE A 28 3.33 13.91 10.93
C ILE A 28 3.09 14.62 9.61
N THR A 29 3.60 15.84 9.49
CA THR A 29 3.63 16.60 8.24
C THR A 29 5.02 16.51 7.61
N ARG A 30 5.19 17.12 6.44
CA ARG A 30 6.49 17.18 5.75
C ARG A 30 7.61 17.84 6.56
N THR A 31 7.27 18.67 7.53
CA THR A 31 8.23 19.50 8.26
C THR A 31 8.21 19.25 9.77
N GLU A 32 7.07 18.81 10.29
CA GLU A 32 6.80 18.83 11.72
C GLU A 32 6.10 17.57 12.20
N VAL A 33 6.25 17.32 13.50
CA VAL A 33 5.51 16.30 14.25
C VAL A 33 4.62 17.04 15.25
N THR A 34 3.32 16.76 15.19
CA THR A 34 2.31 17.34 16.08
C THR A 34 1.70 16.25 16.94
N TRP A 35 1.70 16.47 18.24
CA TRP A 35 1.07 15.64 19.25
C TRP A 35 -0.05 16.43 19.90
N THR A 36 -1.26 15.90 19.85
CA THR A 36 -2.43 16.50 20.50
C THR A 36 -2.96 15.52 21.54
N SER A 37 -3.16 16.00 22.77
CA SER A 37 -3.70 15.20 23.87
C SER A 37 -4.96 15.80 24.46
N TRP A 38 -5.92 14.94 24.76
CA TRP A 38 -7.16 15.26 25.44
C TRP A 38 -7.23 14.50 26.75
N THR A 39 -7.25 15.24 27.86
CA THR A 39 -7.38 14.65 29.18
C THR A 39 -8.81 14.16 29.40
N ILE A 40 -8.97 12.85 29.62
CA ILE A 40 -10.27 12.23 29.90
C ILE A 40 -10.38 12.03 31.40
N SER A 41 -11.27 12.78 32.05
CA SER A 41 -11.51 12.61 33.48
C SER A 41 -12.96 12.90 33.87
N LEU A 42 -13.41 12.19 34.90
CA LEU A 42 -14.78 12.32 35.43
C LEU A 42 -14.95 13.53 36.34
N ARG A 43 -13.84 14.18 36.72
CA ARG A 43 -13.85 15.36 37.60
C ARG A 43 -14.49 16.53 36.88
N ARG A 44 -15.24 17.35 37.63
CA ARG A 44 -16.00 18.45 37.04
C ARG A 44 -15.08 19.58 36.58
N GLU A 45 -13.93 19.77 37.24
CA GLU A 45 -12.96 20.83 36.92
C GLU A 45 -12.29 20.65 35.53
N SER A 46 -12.24 19.42 35.03
CA SER A 46 -11.55 19.06 33.79
C SER A 46 -12.49 18.82 32.61
N LYS A 47 -13.81 18.90 32.83
CA LYS A 47 -14.80 18.82 31.76
C LYS A 47 -14.68 20.05 30.86
N GLY A 48 -14.41 19.82 29.57
CA GLY A 48 -14.29 20.88 28.57
C GLY A 48 -12.92 21.56 28.54
N ALA A 49 -11.89 21.00 29.21
CA ALA A 49 -10.53 21.47 29.05
C ALA A 49 -10.09 21.36 27.58
N PRO A 50 -9.44 22.39 27.02
CA PRO A 50 -8.97 22.35 25.63
C PRO A 50 -7.86 21.30 25.47
N PRO A 51 -7.69 20.73 24.26
CA PRO A 51 -6.58 19.85 23.99
C PRO A 51 -5.24 20.57 24.18
N LYS A 52 -4.25 19.82 24.66
CA LYS A 52 -2.86 20.28 24.68
C LYS A 52 -2.19 19.85 23.39
N GLN A 53 -1.50 20.78 22.75
CA GLN A 53 -0.78 20.51 21.52
C GLN A 53 0.71 20.78 21.70
N LEU A 54 1.53 19.80 21.36
CA LEU A 54 2.97 19.89 21.25
C LEU A 54 3.34 19.77 19.77
N LYS A 55 4.13 20.71 19.27
CA LYS A 55 4.58 20.73 17.88
C LYS A 55 6.09 20.90 17.85
N THR A 56 6.77 20.07 17.06
CA THR A 56 8.22 20.10 16.92
C THR A 56 8.62 19.84 15.48
N THR A 57 9.84 20.26 15.11
CA THR A 57 10.41 19.91 13.81
C THR A 57 10.86 18.45 13.79
N HIS A 58 11.09 17.88 12.61
CA HIS A 58 11.65 16.52 12.51
C HIS A 58 12.99 16.39 13.26
N CYS A 59 13.90 17.36 13.12
CA CYS A 59 15.16 17.37 13.87
C CYS A 59 14.94 17.45 15.38
N GLY A 60 13.98 18.26 15.84
CA GLY A 60 13.61 18.35 17.25
C GLY A 60 13.08 17.02 17.78
N PHE A 61 12.17 16.37 17.06
CA PHE A 61 11.65 15.06 17.43
C PHE A 61 12.75 14.00 17.52
N LEU A 62 13.70 13.98 16.58
CA LEU A 62 14.80 13.01 16.56
C LEU A 62 15.72 13.11 17.80
N GLN A 63 15.82 14.29 18.40
CA GLN A 63 16.63 14.54 19.60
C GLN A 63 15.83 14.34 20.90
N ASP A 64 14.50 14.48 20.86
CA ASP A 64 13.62 14.40 22.04
C ASP A 64 13.28 12.95 22.40
N LYS A 65 14.12 12.35 23.26
CA LYS A 65 13.90 10.99 23.79
C LYS A 65 12.63 10.83 24.62
N PRO A 66 12.28 11.75 25.54
CA PRO A 66 11.00 11.71 26.22
C PRO A 66 9.81 11.63 25.27
N PHE A 67 9.77 12.49 24.24
CA PHE A 67 8.66 12.50 23.30
C PHE A 67 8.60 11.22 22.44
N GLN A 68 9.76 10.66 22.05
CA GLN A 68 9.83 9.34 21.41
C GLN A 68 9.25 8.23 22.30
N ASN A 69 9.58 8.25 23.60
CA ASN A 69 9.07 7.26 24.56
C ASN A 69 7.55 7.36 24.71
N ASP A 70 6.99 8.57 24.74
CA ASP A 70 5.54 8.77 24.82
C ASP A 70 4.82 8.21 23.58
N VAL A 71 5.36 8.46 22.38
CA VAL A 71 4.82 7.88 21.13
C VAL A 71 4.88 6.35 21.18
N GLY A 72 6.03 5.78 21.58
CA GLY A 72 6.18 4.33 21.70
C GLY A 72 5.26 3.71 22.75
N SER A 73 5.01 4.41 23.86
CA SER A 73 4.13 3.95 24.93
C SER A 73 2.66 3.94 24.51
N VAL A 74 2.20 4.97 23.79
CA VAL A 74 0.79 5.11 23.38
C VAL A 74 0.47 4.32 22.12
N PHE A 75 1.34 4.38 21.10
CA PHE A 75 1.07 3.81 19.78
C PHE A 75 1.86 2.53 19.46
N GLY A 76 2.79 2.16 20.35
CA GLY A 76 3.63 0.98 20.18
C GLY A 76 4.91 1.26 19.39
N GLN A 77 5.86 0.34 19.56
CA GLN A 77 7.21 0.46 19.02
C GLN A 77 7.26 0.59 17.48
N ARG A 78 6.39 -0.14 16.78
CA ARG A 78 6.32 -0.08 15.30
C ARG A 78 5.95 1.30 14.78
N ILE A 79 5.05 2.01 15.47
CA ILE A 79 4.65 3.37 15.09
C ILE A 79 5.75 4.37 15.41
N LEU A 80 6.45 4.19 16.53
CA LEU A 80 7.63 4.99 16.85
C LEU A 80 8.71 4.85 15.77
N GLU A 81 9.07 3.62 15.40
CA GLU A 81 10.06 3.35 14.34
C GLU A 81 9.63 3.97 13.02
N TYR A 82 8.36 3.81 12.65
CA TYR A 82 7.82 4.43 11.45
C TYR A 82 7.91 5.96 11.48
N THR A 83 7.56 6.58 12.61
CA THR A 83 7.65 8.02 12.84
C THR A 83 9.10 8.51 12.70
N LEU A 84 10.06 7.76 13.25
CA LEU A 84 11.50 8.07 13.15
C LEU A 84 11.98 8.01 11.70
N SER A 85 11.59 6.99 10.94
CA SER A 85 11.90 6.87 9.51
C SER A 85 11.37 8.07 8.72
N LEU A 86 10.10 8.45 8.94
CA LEU A 86 9.51 9.63 8.30
C LEU A 86 10.26 10.93 8.65
N CYS A 87 10.71 11.08 9.89
CA CYS A 87 11.48 12.26 10.32
C CYS A 87 12.92 12.28 9.77
N ARG A 88 13.45 11.14 9.33
CA ARG A 88 14.76 11.02 8.65
C ARG A 88 14.68 11.29 7.15
N GLY A 89 13.46 11.33 6.59
CA GLY A 89 13.23 11.46 5.15
C GLY A 89 12.99 10.13 4.43
N ASP A 90 12.88 9.03 5.18
CA ASP A 90 12.59 7.70 4.62
C ASP A 90 11.08 7.56 4.42
N TYR A 91 10.61 7.97 3.24
CA TYR A 91 9.19 7.94 2.87
C TYR A 91 8.83 6.71 2.03
N ASP A 92 7.63 6.16 2.23
CA ASP A 92 7.08 5.09 1.38
C ASP A 92 6.56 5.67 0.05
N TYR A 93 7.47 6.09 -0.83
CA TYR A 93 7.10 6.70 -2.11
C TYR A 93 6.19 5.81 -2.96
N LEU A 94 6.45 4.50 -2.95
CA LEU A 94 5.73 3.51 -3.74
C LEU A 94 4.24 3.43 -3.34
N GLU A 95 3.95 3.45 -2.04
CA GLU A 95 2.58 3.46 -1.50
C GLU A 95 1.87 4.81 -1.72
N ARG A 96 2.58 5.87 -2.08
CA ARG A 96 2.03 7.22 -2.31
C ARG A 96 1.89 7.61 -3.77
N LEU A 97 2.41 6.79 -4.69
CA LEU A 97 2.27 7.04 -6.13
C LEU A 97 0.79 7.09 -6.54
N PRO A 98 0.39 7.95 -7.49
CA PRO A 98 -0.87 7.82 -8.20
C PRO A 98 -1.03 6.44 -8.86
N ASP A 99 -2.27 5.95 -8.91
CA ASP A 99 -2.56 4.59 -9.41
C ASP A 99 -2.22 4.44 -10.90
N ASP A 100 -2.37 5.47 -11.72
CA ASP A 100 -1.99 5.46 -13.14
C ASP A 100 -0.48 5.27 -13.34
N ILE A 101 0.34 5.94 -12.51
CA ILE A 101 1.80 5.78 -12.53
C ILE A 101 2.19 4.39 -12.01
N ALA A 102 1.55 3.93 -10.93
CA ALA A 102 1.78 2.60 -10.38
C ALA A 102 1.44 1.50 -11.40
N LEU A 103 0.28 1.59 -12.06
CA LEU A 103 -0.13 0.68 -13.13
C LEU A 103 0.86 0.68 -14.28
N ARG A 104 1.35 1.86 -14.69
CA ARG A 104 2.38 1.97 -15.72
C ARG A 104 3.68 1.27 -15.31
N ILE A 105 4.13 1.43 -14.06
CA ILE A 105 5.29 0.69 -13.54
C ILE A 105 5.03 -0.82 -13.59
N LEU A 106 3.88 -1.27 -13.05
CA LEU A 106 3.47 -2.68 -13.07
C LEU A 106 3.41 -3.27 -14.48
N SER A 107 3.02 -2.48 -15.48
CA SER A 107 2.95 -2.90 -16.88
C SER A 107 4.30 -3.25 -17.50
N PHE A 108 5.42 -2.90 -16.86
CA PHE A 108 6.77 -3.30 -17.28
C PHE A 108 7.28 -4.57 -16.58
N LEU A 109 6.64 -5.03 -15.50
CA LEU A 109 7.09 -6.21 -14.76
C LEU A 109 6.60 -7.52 -15.40
N PRO A 110 7.40 -8.60 -15.40
CA PRO A 110 6.90 -9.95 -15.72
C PRO A 110 5.65 -10.29 -14.90
N LEU A 111 4.71 -11.04 -15.50
CA LEU A 111 3.45 -11.36 -14.80
C LEU A 111 3.67 -12.14 -13.51
N GLU A 112 4.72 -12.96 -13.46
CA GLU A 112 5.16 -13.68 -12.27
C GLU A 112 5.52 -12.71 -11.12
N ASP A 113 6.31 -11.68 -11.42
CA ASP A 113 6.69 -10.67 -10.45
C ASP A 113 5.48 -9.83 -9.99
N THR A 114 4.51 -9.58 -10.88
CA THR A 114 3.29 -8.86 -10.48
C THR A 114 2.47 -9.64 -9.44
N ALA A 115 2.54 -10.98 -9.44
CA ALA A 115 1.91 -11.81 -8.42
C ALA A 115 2.63 -11.70 -7.07
N LEU A 116 3.95 -11.49 -7.06
CA LEU A 116 4.71 -11.19 -5.84
C LEU A 116 4.36 -9.79 -5.31
N VAL A 117 4.31 -8.79 -6.19
CA VAL A 117 3.94 -7.40 -5.82
C VAL A 117 2.52 -7.34 -5.25
N ALA A 118 1.57 -8.10 -5.80
CA ALA A 118 0.19 -8.21 -5.30
C ALA A 118 0.08 -8.77 -3.85
N GLN A 119 1.15 -9.38 -3.33
CA GLN A 119 1.19 -9.91 -1.97
C GLN A 119 1.75 -8.89 -0.96
N VAL A 120 2.44 -7.84 -1.44
CA VAL A 120 3.10 -6.85 -0.58
C VAL A 120 2.09 -5.96 0.16
N SER A 121 1.04 -5.51 -0.53
CA SER A 121 0.01 -4.68 0.10
C SER A 121 -1.38 -4.86 -0.51
N HIS A 122 -2.40 -4.45 0.22
CA HIS A 122 -3.78 -4.48 -0.26
C HIS A 122 -3.97 -3.60 -1.51
N ARG A 123 -3.29 -2.45 -1.56
CA ARG A 123 -3.35 -1.53 -2.69
C ARG A 123 -2.77 -2.18 -3.95
N PHE A 124 -1.57 -2.75 -3.86
CA PHE A 124 -0.97 -3.46 -5.00
C PHE A 124 -1.80 -4.67 -5.42
N ARG A 125 -2.42 -5.38 -4.46
CA ARG A 125 -3.37 -6.44 -4.79
C ARG A 125 -4.53 -5.92 -5.63
N GLN A 126 -5.12 -4.78 -5.29
CA GLN A 126 -6.21 -4.20 -6.07
C GLN A 126 -5.74 -3.79 -7.46
N LEU A 127 -4.58 -3.13 -7.57
CA LEU A 127 -4.03 -2.70 -8.85
C LEU A 127 -3.73 -3.88 -9.79
N CYS A 128 -3.03 -4.92 -9.33
CA CYS A 128 -2.73 -6.11 -10.13
C CYS A 128 -3.97 -6.93 -10.51
N ASN A 129 -5.10 -6.76 -9.81
CA ASN A 129 -6.36 -7.42 -10.13
C ASN A 129 -7.35 -6.52 -10.91
N SER A 130 -6.97 -5.29 -11.24
CA SER A 130 -7.84 -4.32 -11.93
C SER A 130 -7.98 -4.62 -13.42
N GLU A 131 -9.14 -4.32 -13.99
CA GLU A 131 -9.38 -4.45 -15.44
C GLU A 131 -8.43 -3.56 -16.25
N THR A 132 -8.07 -2.38 -15.74
CA THR A 132 -7.10 -1.48 -16.36
C THR A 132 -5.70 -2.09 -16.47
N PHE A 133 -5.25 -2.84 -15.47
CA PHE A 133 -3.96 -3.54 -15.51
C PHE A 133 -3.98 -4.63 -16.59
N TRP A 134 -5.05 -5.42 -16.64
CA TRP A 134 -5.18 -6.52 -17.60
C TRP A 134 -5.40 -6.01 -19.02
N GLU A 135 -6.10 -4.91 -19.20
CA GLU A 135 -6.22 -4.22 -20.49
C GLU A 135 -4.84 -3.81 -21.01
N GLN A 136 -4.04 -3.11 -20.20
CA GLN A 136 -2.67 -2.73 -20.57
C GLN A 136 -1.80 -3.95 -20.88
N THR A 137 -1.94 -5.02 -20.09
CA THR A 137 -1.19 -6.26 -20.30
C THR A 137 -1.50 -6.87 -21.66
N VAL A 138 -2.79 -7.01 -22.00
CA VAL A 138 -3.23 -7.57 -23.29
C VAL A 138 -2.78 -6.68 -24.43
N ARG A 139 -3.05 -5.37 -24.37
CA ARG A 139 -2.70 -4.44 -25.46
C ARG A 139 -1.19 -4.33 -25.71
N ASN A 140 -0.37 -4.41 -24.65
CA ASN A 140 1.07 -4.20 -24.77
C ASN A 140 1.85 -5.49 -25.08
N ARG A 141 1.34 -6.66 -24.68
CA ARG A 141 2.10 -7.93 -24.73
C ARG A 141 1.53 -8.96 -25.69
N CYS A 142 0.27 -8.84 -26.09
CA CYS A 142 -0.38 -9.81 -26.98
C CYS A 142 -0.41 -9.26 -28.40
N ALA A 143 0.58 -9.63 -29.21
CA ALA A 143 0.67 -9.19 -30.61
C ALA A 143 -0.53 -9.63 -31.47
N ASP A 144 -1.19 -10.74 -31.11
CA ASP A 144 -2.34 -11.29 -31.82
C ASP A 144 -3.68 -10.62 -31.47
N PHE A 145 -3.66 -9.58 -30.63
CA PHE A 145 -4.88 -8.89 -30.23
C PHE A 145 -5.49 -8.10 -31.40
N ASN A 146 -6.78 -8.31 -31.66
CA ASN A 146 -7.52 -7.68 -32.77
C ASN A 146 -8.79 -6.93 -32.30
N SER A 147 -9.41 -6.18 -33.22
CA SER A 147 -10.59 -5.34 -32.90
C SER A 147 -11.84 -6.14 -32.51
N GLU A 148 -11.99 -7.39 -32.96
CA GLU A 148 -13.11 -8.25 -32.58
C GLU A 148 -12.96 -8.72 -31.12
N MET A 149 -11.73 -9.04 -30.71
CA MET A 149 -11.38 -9.39 -29.34
C MET A 149 -11.59 -8.23 -28.36
N GLU A 150 -11.52 -6.98 -28.80
CA GLU A 150 -11.78 -5.82 -27.96
C GLU A 150 -13.24 -5.74 -27.50
N GLY A 151 -14.19 -5.99 -28.40
CA GLY A 151 -15.61 -6.05 -28.03
C GLY A 151 -15.89 -7.17 -27.02
N LEU A 152 -15.25 -8.33 -27.22
CA LEU A 152 -15.35 -9.45 -26.29
C LEU A 152 -14.70 -9.12 -24.93
N ALA A 153 -13.51 -8.51 -24.93
CA ALA A 153 -12.80 -8.16 -23.70
C ALA A 153 -13.57 -7.18 -22.83
N ASN A 154 -14.18 -6.17 -23.47
CA ASN A 154 -15.05 -5.22 -22.78
C ASN A 154 -16.31 -5.89 -22.19
N ALA A 155 -16.82 -6.95 -22.81
CA ALA A 155 -18.01 -7.67 -22.33
C ALA A 155 -17.70 -8.72 -21.25
N MET A 156 -16.58 -9.44 -21.36
CA MET A 156 -16.24 -10.57 -20.47
C MET A 156 -15.21 -10.25 -19.39
N GLY A 157 -14.55 -9.09 -19.50
CA GLY A 157 -13.40 -8.69 -18.69
C GLY A 157 -12.06 -9.00 -19.39
N TRP A 158 -11.15 -8.03 -19.35
CA TRP A 158 -9.80 -8.08 -19.87
C TRP A 158 -8.98 -9.18 -19.20
N ARG A 159 -9.12 -9.33 -17.89
CA ARG A 159 -8.45 -10.41 -17.16
C ARG A 159 -8.85 -11.77 -17.67
N ARG A 160 -10.16 -12.01 -17.81
CA ARG A 160 -10.69 -13.29 -18.26
C ARG A 160 -10.29 -13.58 -19.69
N THR A 161 -10.29 -12.55 -20.54
CA THR A 161 -9.81 -12.61 -21.93
C THR A 161 -8.37 -13.07 -21.98
N TYR A 162 -7.50 -12.49 -21.16
CA TYR A 162 -6.10 -12.90 -21.05
C TYR A 162 -5.94 -14.39 -20.73
N PHE A 163 -6.61 -14.89 -19.69
CA PHE A 163 -6.50 -16.31 -19.32
C PHE A 163 -7.13 -17.26 -20.33
N THR A 164 -8.14 -16.81 -21.08
CA THR A 164 -8.84 -17.64 -22.08
C THR A 164 -8.03 -17.76 -23.37
N PHE A 165 -7.41 -16.68 -23.83
CA PHE A 165 -6.81 -16.61 -25.16
C PHE A 165 -5.28 -16.52 -25.16
N PHE A 166 -4.65 -15.93 -24.13
CA PHE A 166 -3.24 -15.53 -24.17
C PHE A 166 -2.34 -16.15 -23.09
N HIS A 167 -2.90 -16.77 -22.04
CA HIS A 167 -2.09 -17.41 -20.99
C HIS A 167 -1.23 -18.58 -21.48
N LYS A 168 -1.57 -19.19 -22.63
CA LYS A 168 -0.78 -20.26 -23.25
C LYS A 168 0.36 -19.74 -24.14
N THR A 169 0.37 -18.46 -24.51
CA THR A 169 1.39 -17.91 -25.43
C THR A 169 2.70 -17.58 -24.72
N LEU A 170 2.71 -17.41 -23.40
CA LEU A 170 3.94 -17.24 -22.59
C LEU A 170 4.79 -18.51 -22.52
N SER A 171 4.18 -19.71 -22.56
CA SER A 171 4.96 -20.95 -22.60
C SER A 171 5.70 -21.17 -23.94
N LEU A 172 5.37 -20.39 -24.98
CA LEU A 172 5.98 -20.50 -26.30
C LEU A 172 7.04 -19.42 -26.57
N CYS A 173 6.94 -18.24 -25.94
CA CYS A 173 7.94 -17.18 -26.12
C CYS A 173 9.18 -17.33 -25.23
N ASP A 174 9.11 -18.12 -24.14
CA ASP A 174 10.25 -18.40 -23.23
C ASP A 174 11.01 -19.71 -23.56
N LEU A 175 10.88 -20.23 -24.79
CA LEU A 175 11.60 -21.43 -25.24
C LEU A 175 13.09 -21.16 -25.52
N THR A 176 13.81 -20.63 -24.53
CA THR A 176 15.26 -20.82 -24.35
C THR A 176 15.61 -20.94 -22.87
N TRP A 177 15.11 -21.96 -22.16
CA TRP A 177 15.85 -22.59 -21.05
C TRP A 177 15.35 -24.02 -20.78
N PRO A 178 16.24 -24.97 -20.38
CA PRO A 178 16.00 -26.38 -20.51
C PRO A 178 15.19 -26.95 -19.35
N HIS A 179 14.44 -28.00 -19.71
CA HIS A 179 13.87 -29.04 -18.86
C HIS A 179 14.58 -29.22 -17.51
N SER A 180 14.02 -28.66 -16.45
CA SER A 180 13.77 -29.34 -15.18
C SER A 180 13.21 -28.34 -14.17
N ALA A 181 12.27 -28.83 -13.37
CA ALA A 181 11.66 -28.19 -12.21
C ALA A 181 10.47 -27.23 -12.45
N SER A 182 9.33 -27.72 -11.98
CA SER A 182 8.33 -26.95 -11.22
C SER A 182 7.11 -26.41 -11.97
N THR A 183 6.25 -27.35 -12.35
CA THR A 183 4.78 -27.17 -12.36
C THR A 183 4.17 -26.83 -10.98
N GLU A 184 4.97 -26.77 -9.91
CA GLU A 184 4.53 -26.51 -8.54
C GLU A 184 4.42 -25.02 -8.17
N VAL A 185 4.94 -24.08 -8.96
CA VAL A 185 4.88 -22.63 -8.61
C VAL A 185 3.64 -21.93 -9.19
N LEU A 186 3.07 -22.47 -10.27
CA LEU A 186 1.90 -21.88 -10.92
C LEU A 186 0.57 -22.36 -10.31
N TRP A 187 0.53 -23.53 -9.67
CA TRP A 187 -0.69 -24.04 -9.02
C TRP A 187 -1.14 -23.20 -7.81
N PRO A 188 -0.24 -22.70 -6.94
CA PRO A 188 -0.62 -21.75 -5.89
C PRO A 188 -1.14 -20.42 -6.44
N ILE A 189 -0.60 -19.95 -7.57
CA ILE A 189 -1.01 -18.68 -8.21
C ILE A 189 -2.39 -18.84 -8.87
N ILE A 190 -2.64 -19.95 -9.56
CA ILE A 190 -3.96 -20.27 -10.13
C ILE A 190 -4.97 -20.58 -9.02
N SER A 191 -4.55 -21.25 -7.94
CA SER A 191 -5.39 -21.54 -6.76
C SER A 191 -5.76 -20.29 -5.99
N LEU A 192 -4.83 -19.38 -5.71
CA LEU A 192 -5.12 -18.09 -5.03
C LEU A 192 -6.03 -17.18 -5.86
N LEU A 193 -6.01 -17.32 -7.19
CA LEU A 193 -6.86 -16.57 -8.10
C LEU A 193 -8.20 -17.27 -8.41
N SER A 194 -8.31 -18.60 -8.27
CA SER A 194 -9.55 -19.36 -8.48
C SER A 194 -10.36 -19.63 -7.21
N HIS A 195 -9.73 -19.74 -6.03
CA HIS A 195 -10.43 -20.04 -4.77
C HIS A 195 -11.25 -18.87 -4.20
N ARG A 196 -11.24 -17.68 -4.82
CA ARG A 196 -12.16 -16.56 -4.49
C ARG A 196 -13.21 -16.32 -5.58
N LEU A 197 -13.69 -17.38 -6.23
CA LEU A 197 -14.78 -17.32 -7.21
C LEU A 197 -16.04 -18.12 -6.81
N LEU A 198 -16.19 -18.48 -5.51
CA LEU A 198 -17.39 -19.14 -4.99
C LEU A 198 -17.81 -18.72 -3.56
N SER A 199 -17.47 -17.49 -3.14
CA SER A 199 -18.14 -16.78 -2.03
C SER A 199 -18.09 -15.29 -2.25
#